data_AF-A0A2V9WPX3-F1
#
_entry.id   AF-A0A2V9WPX3-F1
#
_cell.length_a   1.000
_cell.length_b   1.000
_cell.length_c   1.000
_cell.angle_alpha   90.00
_cell.angle_beta   90.00
_cell.angle_gamma   90.00
#
_symmetry.space_group_name_H-M   'P 1'
#
loop_
_entity.id
_entity.type
_entity.pdbx_description
1 polymer ?
#
loop_
_entity_poly.entity_id
_entity_poly.type
_entity_poly.pdbx_seq_one_letter_code
_entity_poly.pdbx_strand_id
1 'polypeptide(L)' 'MTLDWSQCPAVESIPGKVSGAWVFKNTRMPVSLVFENL' A
#
# COMPACT_ATOMS: atom_id res chain seq x y z
N MET A 1 -2.23 -5.83 18.04
CA MET A 1 -3.18 -5.86 16.91
C MET A 1 -2.42 -5.43 15.67
N THR A 2 -2.32 -6.29 14.66
CA THR A 2 -1.75 -5.97 13.36
C THR A 2 -2.89 -5.56 12.44
N LEU A 3 -2.79 -4.38 11.82
CA LEU A 3 -3.76 -3.94 10.82
C LEU A 3 -3.64 -4.86 9.59
N ASP A 4 -4.71 -5.58 9.28
CA ASP A 4 -4.80 -6.39 8.06
C ASP A 4 -5.24 -5.50 6.88
N TRP A 5 -4.25 -5.00 6.15
CA TRP A 5 -4.46 -4.17 4.96
C TRP A 5 -5.21 -4.90 3.84
N SER A 6 -5.28 -6.24 3.85
CA SER A 6 -6.07 -6.98 2.84
C SER A 6 -7.57 -6.70 2.92
N GLN A 7 -8.06 -6.22 4.07
CA GLN A 7 -9.45 -5.80 4.26
C GLN A 7 -9.73 -4.37 3.76
N CYS A 8 -8.71 -3.61 3.37
CA CYS A 8 -8.85 -2.22 2.97
C CYS A 8 -8.98 -2.11 1.43
N PRO A 9 -10.13 -1.69 0.87
CA PRO A 9 -10.33 -1.64 -0.58
C PRO A 9 -9.55 -0.50 -1.26
N ALA A 10 -8.99 0.43 -0.49
CA ALA A 10 -8.26 1.59 -1.00
C ALA A 10 -6.80 1.28 -1.36
N VAL A 11 -6.28 0.14 -0.93
CA VAL A 11 -4.88 -0.25 -1.15
C VAL A 11 -4.79 -1.62 -1.81
N GLU A 12 -3.67 -1.89 -2.44
CA GLU A 12 -3.36 -3.19 -3.04
C GLU A 12 -1.87 -3.50 -2.89
N SER A 13 -1.54 -4.79 -2.81
CA SER A 13 -0.18 -5.31 -2.94
C SER A 13 -0.19 -6.37 -4.03
N ILE A 14 0.51 -6.10 -5.14
CA ILE A 14 0.55 -6.96 -6.32
C ILE A 14 2.03 -7.33 -6.55
N PRO A 15 2.39 -8.63 -6.59
CA PRO A 15 3.75 -9.05 -6.94
C PRO A 15 4.21 -8.41 -8.25
N GLY A 16 5.38 -7.77 -8.23
CA GLY A 16 5.94 -7.05 -9.39
C GLY A 16 5.48 -5.59 -9.55
N LYS A 17 4.44 -5.14 -8.84
CA LYS A 17 4.06 -3.72 -8.77
C LYS A 17 4.74 -3.06 -7.59
N VAL A 18 5.67 -2.13 -7.85
CA VAL A 18 6.47 -1.44 -6.80
C VAL A 18 7.07 -2.45 -5.81
N SER A 19 7.65 -3.54 -6.34
CA SER A 19 8.26 -4.62 -5.55
C SER A 19 7.35 -5.26 -4.50
N GLY A 20 6.03 -5.23 -4.69
CA GLY A 20 5.06 -5.80 -3.75
C GLY A 20 4.71 -4.90 -2.56
N ALA A 21 5.17 -3.64 -2.55
CA ALA A 21 4.77 -2.67 -1.55
C ALA A 21 3.26 -2.42 -1.58
N TRP A 22 2.70 -2.04 -0.43
CA TRP A 22 1.32 -1.55 -0.35
C TRP A 22 1.22 -0.18 -1.02
N VAL A 23 0.38 -0.10 -2.06
CA VAL A 23 0.13 1.12 -2.83
C VAL A 23 -1.35 1.47 -2.81
N PHE A 24 -1.69 2.74 -3.04
CA PHE A 24 -3.08 3.11 -3.28
C PHE A 24 -3.57 2.46 -4.58
N LYS A 25 -4.77 1.88 -4.54
CA LYS A 25 -5.38 1.16 -5.65
C LYS A 25 -5.42 2.02 -6.91
N ASN A 26 -5.09 1.43 -8.06
CA ASN A 26 -4.99 2.11 -9.36
C ASN A 26 -3.87 3.16 -9.47
N THR A 27 -2.97 3.25 -8.49
CA THR A 27 -1.80 4.14 -8.53
C THR A 27 -0.51 3.34 -8.41
N ARG A 28 0.64 4.00 -8.56
CA ARG A 28 1.96 3.46 -8.16
C ARG A 28 2.51 4.18 -6.91
N MET A 29 1.65 4.81 -6.12
CA MET A 29 2.05 5.58 -4.94
C MET A 29 2.04 4.67 -3.70
N PRO A 30 3.21 4.35 -3.11
CA PRO A 30 3.29 3.67 -1.82
C PRO A 30 2.51 4.41 -0.73
N VAL A 31 1.84 3.65 0.13
CA VAL A 31 1.21 4.20 1.35
C VAL A 31 2.26 4.84 2.25
N SER A 32 3.46 4.25 2.32
CA SER A 32 4.57 4.73 3.15
C SER A 32 4.98 6.17 2.83
N LEU A 33 4.87 6.63 1.57
CA LEU A 33 5.23 7.99 1.17
C LEU A 33 4.40 9.06 1.89
N VAL A 34 3.15 8.75 2.25
CA VAL A 34 2.28 9.69 2.98
C VAL A 34 2.74 9.87 4.43
N PHE A 35 3.36 8.83 5.00
CA PHE A 35 3.75 8.78 6.41
C PHE A 35 5.26 8.87 6.64
N GLU A 36 6.06 8.99 5.59
CA GLU A 36 7.54 9.02 5.68
C GLU A 36 8.06 10.18 6.55
N ASN A 37 7.25 11.22 6.78
CA ASN A 37 7.59 12.40 7.58
C ASN A 37 6.55 12.73 8.67
N LEU A 38 5.72 11.75 9.04
CA LEU A 38 4.82 11.83 10.20
C LEU A 38 5.43 11.07 11.38
#